data_AF-A0A7J8URX2-F1
#
_entry.id   AF-A0A7J8URX2-F1
#
_cell.length_a   1.000
_cell.length_b   1.000
_cell.length_c   1.000
_cell.angle_alpha   90.00
_cell.angle_beta   90.00
_cell.angle_gamma   90.00
#
_symmetry.space_group_name_H-M   'P 1'
#
loop_
_entity.id
_entity.type
_entity.pdbx_description
1 polymer ?
#
loop_
_entity_poly.entity_id
_entity_poly.type
_entity_poly.pdbx_seq_one_letter_code
_entity_poly.pdbx_strand_id
1 'polypeptide(L)'
;MVLLQRPHILLLLIGTHQFLQCWIAFGSVNEEGQKQEEFSEELLLKPLPDHKLLAHFHFQSSAPPSTSNGCHHHLFPKAISQLVQKFRIKEMELSFTQGRWNYESWGGFDPISSSNAKPPGSTATYSTPEWSFPPASGNVRYGTLPCEAVCTENLTPWLKLLPCRDKAGIALLLDRPSLYRGFYHSQQLHLTSTGSSSEGIDSDIILEQTLTVVLQPNSEMAIEVHASEKHIQPSWSLSSIFGKQVSGRCVLAKSSSVYLLLDRGLVAELKFPNKENGKSAANGLTSENFWSNPSFELSANPDRIFLEESSSHSKSLSILYMFQVEKYCESEPFDIGLMWKVPVAWLCQQTPLHASRFLMGSGNERAAIAISLKSTQFTEGFMSANSKDGSCELRVDVFQVVLDIIEKIHVSPSKDKMSPGVMEVVLKLPCRVNTAALTIEFDKGFLRIDEYPPDANQGFDIPSAIISFPNFHASMVFLEDDSLNKSPLLSKFQEKCPVMSYTEVLLVPLTTPDFSMPYNVITITCTMFALYFGSLLNVLQRHVAEEERFLKAKAAKKTGRLPLLLSKLSAKLRGRRLEPLHSPPSSSSFINSKLVLKVILVAGLAVGWQFFFS
;
A
#
# COMPACT_ATOMS: atom_id res chain seq x y z
N MET A 1 37.47 -27.57 84.91
CA MET A 1 38.67 -27.50 84.03
C MET A 1 38.19 -27.26 82.61
N VAL A 2 38.43 -26.04 82.12
CA VAL A 2 38.60 -25.58 80.74
C VAL A 2 37.89 -26.37 79.62
N LEU A 3 36.82 -25.80 79.06
CA LEU A 3 36.50 -25.80 77.61
C LEU A 3 35.24 -24.95 77.36
N LEU A 4 35.39 -23.64 77.50
CA LEU A 4 34.38 -22.65 77.12
C LEU A 4 35.10 -21.45 76.51
N GLN A 5 35.66 -21.65 75.31
CA GLN A 5 36.20 -20.58 74.48
C GLN A 5 36.41 -21.13 73.07
N ARG A 6 35.48 -20.83 72.17
CA ARG A 6 35.75 -20.55 70.75
C ARG A 6 34.46 -20.11 70.05
N PRO A 7 34.23 -18.79 69.88
CA PRO A 7 33.07 -18.25 69.18
C PRO A 7 33.08 -18.52 67.66
N HIS A 8 34.13 -19.16 67.13
CA HIS A 8 34.27 -19.44 65.70
C HIS A 8 33.48 -20.65 65.19
N ILE A 9 33.10 -21.60 66.05
CA ILE A 9 32.37 -22.81 65.61
C ILE A 9 30.87 -22.51 65.44
N LEU A 10 30.31 -21.62 66.28
CA LEU A 10 28.92 -21.20 66.16
C LEU A 10 28.68 -20.34 64.90
N LEU A 11 29.66 -19.50 64.53
CA LEU A 11 29.61 -18.68 63.30
C LEU A 11 29.73 -19.53 62.02
N LEU A 12 30.48 -20.64 62.06
CA LEU A 12 30.58 -21.57 60.93
C LEU A 12 29.27 -22.33 60.70
N LEU A 13 28.57 -22.75 61.77
CA LEU A 13 27.27 -23.42 61.69
C LEU A 13 26.15 -22.50 61.18
N ILE A 14 26.16 -21.22 61.57
CA ILE A 14 25.20 -20.22 61.08
C ILE A 14 25.51 -19.86 59.62
N GLY A 15 26.79 -19.72 59.26
CA GLY A 15 27.23 -19.50 57.89
C GLY A 15 26.85 -20.64 56.94
N THR A 16 27.01 -21.90 57.35
CA THR A 16 26.61 -23.05 56.53
C THR A 16 25.10 -23.21 56.41
N HIS A 17 24.30 -22.81 57.41
CA HIS A 17 22.84 -22.81 57.30
C HIS A 17 22.33 -21.73 56.34
N GLN A 18 22.98 -20.56 56.32
CA GLN A 18 22.67 -19.47 55.39
C GLN A 18 23.11 -19.79 53.95
N PHE A 19 24.25 -20.47 53.78
CA PHE A 19 24.69 -20.97 52.47
C PHE A 19 23.85 -22.14 51.95
N LEU A 20 23.34 -23.02 52.82
CA LEU A 20 22.46 -24.12 52.42
C LEU A 20 21.03 -23.63 52.12
N GLN A 21 20.53 -22.60 52.82
CA GLN A 21 19.31 -21.89 52.42
C GLN A 21 19.50 -21.10 51.11
N CYS A 22 20.71 -20.58 50.83
CA CYS A 22 21.01 -19.92 49.57
C CYS A 22 21.12 -20.92 48.40
N TRP A 23 21.64 -22.13 48.63
CA TRP A 23 21.66 -23.19 47.61
C TRP A 23 20.28 -23.78 47.32
N ILE A 24 19.40 -23.89 48.33
CA ILE A 24 18.00 -24.28 48.10
C ILE A 24 17.20 -23.13 47.44
N ALA A 25 17.60 -21.87 47.63
CA ALA A 25 17.02 -20.72 46.92
C ALA A 25 17.53 -20.53 45.47
N PHE A 26 18.63 -21.19 45.07
CA PHE A 26 19.14 -21.20 43.69
C PHE A 26 18.83 -22.50 42.92
N GLY A 27 18.24 -23.51 43.58
CA GLY A 27 17.93 -24.83 43.02
C GLY A 27 16.45 -25.08 42.72
N SER A 28 15.57 -24.11 42.92
CA SER A 28 14.15 -24.18 42.54
C SER A 28 13.77 -22.89 41.84
N VAL A 29 14.22 -22.72 40.61
CA VAL A 29 13.41 -22.01 39.63
C VAL A 29 12.17 -22.88 39.48
N ASN A 30 11.13 -22.56 40.23
CA ASN A 30 9.79 -22.94 39.81
C ASN A 30 9.67 -22.41 38.38
N GLU A 31 9.62 -23.31 37.40
CA GLU A 31 8.99 -23.06 36.11
C GLU A 31 7.49 -22.82 36.36
N GLU A 32 7.15 -21.74 37.06
CA GLU A 32 5.87 -21.09 36.89
C GLU A 32 5.95 -20.46 35.50
N GLY A 33 5.21 -21.05 34.55
CA GLY A 33 5.29 -20.76 33.12
C GLY A 33 5.21 -19.28 32.78
N GLN A 34 6.36 -18.60 32.74
CA GLN A 34 6.50 -17.33 32.05
C GLN A 34 6.33 -17.63 30.56
N LYS A 35 5.19 -17.23 30.00
CA LYS A 35 5.03 -17.15 28.54
C LYS A 35 6.25 -16.37 28.01
N GLN A 36 6.98 -16.97 27.06
CA GLN A 36 8.09 -16.32 26.40
C GLN A 36 7.61 -15.66 25.10
N GLU A 37 8.42 -14.76 24.56
CA GLU A 37 8.20 -14.26 23.20
C GLU A 37 8.37 -15.41 22.20
N GLU A 38 7.44 -15.55 21.26
CA GLU A 38 7.50 -16.59 20.24
C GLU A 38 7.53 -15.97 18.84
N PHE A 39 8.23 -16.64 17.93
CA PHE A 39 8.30 -16.26 16.53
C PHE A 39 8.10 -17.50 15.66
N SER A 40 7.24 -17.41 14.64
CA SER A 40 7.00 -18.47 13.66
C SER A 40 7.10 -17.95 12.24
N GLU A 41 7.57 -18.82 11.33
CA GLU A 41 7.73 -18.53 9.91
C GLU A 41 6.95 -19.55 9.09
N GLU A 42 6.09 -19.06 8.20
CA GLU A 42 5.27 -19.91 7.34
C GLU A 42 5.25 -19.36 5.92
N LEU A 43 5.38 -20.23 4.92
CA LEU A 43 5.26 -19.88 3.51
C LEU A 43 4.22 -20.77 2.86
N LEU A 44 3.24 -20.18 2.20
CA LEU A 44 2.30 -20.90 1.37
C LEU A 44 2.58 -20.66 -0.12
N LEU A 45 2.58 -21.74 -0.89
CA LEU A 45 2.66 -21.74 -2.34
C LEU A 45 1.34 -22.27 -2.91
N LYS A 46 0.77 -21.57 -3.89
CA LYS A 46 -0.46 -21.97 -4.58
C LYS A 46 -0.28 -21.76 -6.10
N PRO A 47 -0.28 -22.81 -6.93
CA PRO A 47 -0.29 -22.65 -8.38
C PRO A 47 -1.61 -22.01 -8.82
N LEU A 48 -1.54 -21.08 -9.77
CA LEU A 48 -2.68 -20.36 -10.33
C LEU A 48 -2.96 -20.82 -11.76
N PRO A 49 -4.22 -20.75 -12.23
CA PRO A 49 -4.60 -21.28 -13.55
C PRO A 49 -3.99 -20.50 -14.72
N ASP A 50 -3.55 -19.26 -14.49
CA ASP A 50 -2.94 -18.36 -15.49
C ASP A 50 -1.41 -18.49 -15.57
N HIS A 51 -0.88 -19.70 -15.29
CA HIS A 51 0.54 -20.05 -15.35
C HIS A 51 1.43 -19.27 -14.36
N LYS A 52 0.86 -18.76 -13.28
CA LYS A 52 1.56 -18.03 -12.23
C LYS A 52 1.58 -18.84 -10.93
N LEU A 53 2.44 -18.44 -10.01
CA LEU A 53 2.52 -18.98 -8.66
C LEU A 53 2.23 -17.87 -7.66
N LEU A 54 1.27 -18.11 -6.77
CA LEU A 54 1.08 -17.31 -5.58
C LEU A 54 2.02 -17.80 -4.49
N ALA A 55 2.77 -16.89 -3.89
CA ALA A 55 3.54 -17.11 -2.68
C ALA A 55 3.06 -16.15 -1.58
N HIS A 56 2.61 -16.70 -0.46
CA HIS A 56 2.16 -15.96 0.72
C HIS A 56 3.06 -16.28 1.90
N PHE A 57 3.90 -15.32 2.28
CA PHE A 57 4.75 -15.37 3.45
C PHE A 57 3.95 -14.87 4.65
N HIS A 58 3.94 -15.63 5.73
CA HIS A 58 3.28 -15.31 6.99
C HIS A 58 4.28 -15.45 8.13
N PHE A 59 4.58 -14.34 8.79
CA PHE A 59 5.43 -14.31 9.97
C PHE A 59 4.60 -13.82 11.15
N GLN A 60 4.65 -14.52 12.28
CA GLN A 60 3.95 -14.12 13.49
C GLN A 60 4.95 -13.98 14.63
N SER A 61 4.94 -12.83 15.30
CA SER A 61 5.68 -12.58 16.53
C SER A 61 4.69 -12.30 17.65
N SER A 62 4.78 -13.02 18.77
CA SER A 62 3.96 -12.78 19.95
C SER A 62 4.82 -12.28 21.11
N ALA A 63 4.28 -11.31 21.85
CA ALA A 63 4.86 -10.82 23.09
C ALA A 63 3.85 -10.97 24.24
N PRO A 64 4.24 -11.63 25.34
CA PRO A 64 3.41 -11.77 26.54
C PRO A 64 3.24 -10.43 27.26
N PRO A 65 2.32 -10.33 28.23
CA PRO A 65 2.09 -9.09 28.95
C PRO A 65 3.27 -8.85 29.90
N SER A 66 3.90 -7.68 29.80
CA SER A 66 5.00 -7.30 30.68
C SER A 66 4.53 -6.29 31.72
N THR A 67 4.48 -6.70 32.98
CA THR A 67 4.12 -5.86 34.14
C THR A 67 5.21 -4.85 34.54
N SER A 68 6.41 -4.91 33.93
CA SER A 68 7.53 -4.03 34.29
C SER A 68 7.93 -3.07 33.17
N ASN A 69 7.90 -1.77 33.47
CA ASN A 69 8.49 -0.74 32.63
C ASN A 69 10.00 -0.99 32.53
N GLY A 70 10.47 -1.56 31.42
CA GLY A 70 11.90 -1.76 31.17
C GLY A 70 12.34 -3.17 30.78
N CYS A 71 11.45 -4.13 30.59
CA CYS A 71 11.83 -5.40 29.96
C CYS A 71 12.41 -5.16 28.56
N HIS A 72 13.60 -5.72 28.31
CA HIS A 72 14.18 -5.77 26.98
C HIS A 72 13.48 -6.89 26.21
N HIS A 73 12.78 -6.54 25.12
CA HIS A 73 12.32 -7.54 24.17
C HIS A 73 13.54 -8.15 23.45
N HIS A 74 13.57 -9.47 23.32
CA HIS A 74 14.68 -10.21 22.73
C HIS A 74 14.38 -10.66 21.29
N LEU A 75 13.10 -10.92 21.00
CA LEU A 75 12.56 -11.30 19.69
C LEU A 75 11.61 -10.22 19.17
N PHE A 76 10.73 -9.71 20.03
CA PHE A 76 9.68 -8.78 19.59
C PHE A 76 10.23 -7.36 19.31
N PRO A 77 9.82 -6.69 18.22
CA PRO A 77 10.30 -5.34 17.93
C PRO A 77 9.88 -4.30 18.98
N LYS A 78 10.86 -3.78 19.73
CA LYS A 78 10.63 -2.74 20.76
C LYS A 78 9.87 -1.51 20.25
N ALA A 79 10.12 -1.08 19.01
CA ALA A 79 9.45 0.07 18.41
C ALA A 79 7.93 -0.14 18.30
N ILE A 80 7.49 -1.38 17.99
CA ILE A 80 6.07 -1.74 17.88
C ILE A 80 5.45 -1.81 19.27
N SER A 81 6.11 -2.47 20.23
CA SER A 81 5.64 -2.56 21.62
C SER A 81 5.43 -1.17 22.24
N GLN A 82 6.40 -0.26 22.07
CA GLN A 82 6.29 1.11 22.55
C GLN A 82 5.14 1.89 21.90
N LEU A 83 4.87 1.65 20.62
CA LEU A 83 3.77 2.27 19.88
C LEU A 83 2.41 1.76 20.37
N VAL A 84 2.27 0.44 20.59
CA VAL A 84 1.06 -0.18 21.16
C VAL A 84 0.75 0.40 22.53
N GLN A 85 1.76 0.43 23.42
CA GLN A 85 1.61 0.91 24.79
C GLN A 85 1.31 2.40 24.85
N LYS A 86 2.03 3.22 24.07
CA LYS A 86 1.86 4.68 24.07
C LYS A 86 0.50 5.12 23.55
N PHE A 87 0.02 4.49 22.47
CA PHE A 87 -1.24 4.88 21.82
C PHE A 87 -2.43 3.98 22.19
N ARG A 88 -2.23 2.96 23.05
CA ARG A 88 -3.24 1.98 23.47
C ARG A 88 -3.95 1.36 22.27
N ILE A 89 -3.16 0.90 21.31
CA ILE A 89 -3.66 0.33 20.07
C ILE A 89 -4.24 -1.05 20.38
N LYS A 90 -5.56 -1.21 20.19
CA LYS A 90 -6.21 -2.53 20.23
C LYS A 90 -5.88 -3.35 19.00
N GLU A 91 -5.91 -2.70 17.84
CA GLU A 91 -5.62 -3.32 16.57
C GLU A 91 -5.21 -2.26 15.55
N MET A 92 -4.27 -2.59 14.66
CA MET A 92 -3.80 -1.72 13.60
C MET A 92 -3.38 -2.57 12.40
N GLU A 93 -3.89 -2.22 11.23
CA GLU A 93 -3.50 -2.80 9.95
C GLU A 93 -2.83 -1.73 9.09
N LEU A 94 -1.66 -2.03 8.55
CA LEU A 94 -0.97 -1.21 7.57
C LEU A 94 -0.62 -2.09 6.39
N SER A 95 -1.07 -1.73 5.19
CA SER A 95 -0.75 -2.45 3.96
C SER A 95 -0.23 -1.51 2.88
N PHE A 96 0.70 -2.02 2.09
CA PHE A 96 1.24 -1.42 0.89
C PHE A 96 1.06 -2.43 -0.23
N THR A 97 0.43 -2.02 -1.32
CA THR A 97 0.12 -2.93 -2.42
C THR A 97 0.47 -2.33 -3.76
N GLN A 98 1.03 -3.16 -4.63
CA GLN A 98 1.33 -2.86 -6.02
C GLN A 98 0.73 -3.96 -6.91
N GLY A 99 0.14 -3.54 -8.02
CA GLY A 99 -0.57 -4.44 -8.94
C GLY A 99 -2.02 -4.68 -8.53
N ARG A 100 -2.80 -5.21 -9.47
CA ARG A 100 -4.23 -5.47 -9.29
C ARG A 100 -4.47 -6.95 -9.06
N TRP A 101 -5.27 -7.27 -8.04
CA TRP A 101 -5.73 -8.64 -7.85
C TRP A 101 -6.69 -9.06 -8.95
N ASN A 102 -6.39 -10.16 -9.64
CA ASN A 102 -7.26 -10.72 -10.68
C ASN A 102 -8.25 -11.72 -10.06
N TYR A 103 -9.42 -11.24 -9.66
CA TYR A 103 -10.48 -12.07 -9.09
C TYR A 103 -11.00 -13.17 -10.03
N GLU A 104 -10.85 -13.03 -11.35
CA GLU A 104 -11.32 -14.03 -12.31
C GLU A 104 -10.41 -15.26 -12.35
N SER A 105 -9.09 -15.05 -12.37
CA SER A 105 -8.09 -16.12 -12.46
C SER A 105 -7.58 -16.59 -11.10
N TRP A 106 -7.39 -15.69 -10.14
CA TRP A 106 -6.78 -16.02 -8.84
C TRP A 106 -7.80 -16.36 -7.77
N GLY A 107 -9.08 -16.09 -8.04
CA GLY A 107 -10.19 -16.32 -7.11
C GLY A 107 -10.34 -15.21 -6.09
N GLY A 108 -11.33 -15.36 -5.21
CA GLY A 108 -11.59 -14.45 -4.10
C GLY A 108 -12.38 -15.05 -2.94
N PHE A 109 -12.68 -16.36 -3.01
CA PHE A 109 -13.47 -17.07 -2.00
C PHE A 109 -12.60 -17.75 -0.93
N ASP A 110 -11.27 -17.73 -1.09
CA ASP A 110 -10.36 -18.32 -0.10
C ASP A 110 -9.93 -17.31 0.98
N PRO A 111 -9.62 -17.75 2.22
CA PRO A 111 -9.27 -16.86 3.34
C PRO A 111 -8.07 -15.94 3.07
N ILE A 112 -7.17 -16.33 2.16
CA ILE A 112 -5.96 -15.56 1.84
C ILE A 112 -6.32 -14.39 0.95
N SER A 113 -7.03 -14.67 -0.13
CA SER A 113 -7.52 -13.67 -1.06
C SER A 113 -8.45 -12.68 -0.35
N SER A 114 -9.36 -13.14 0.52
CA SER A 114 -10.27 -12.24 1.24
C SER A 114 -9.56 -11.27 2.19
N SER A 115 -8.46 -11.70 2.83
CA SER A 115 -7.72 -10.88 3.81
C SER A 115 -6.54 -10.12 3.23
N ASN A 116 -5.90 -10.61 2.16
CA ASN A 116 -4.63 -10.08 1.64
C ASN A 116 -4.69 -9.50 0.22
N ALA A 117 -5.78 -9.71 -0.54
CA ALA A 117 -5.97 -9.11 -1.86
C ALA A 117 -6.33 -7.62 -1.78
N LYS A 118 -5.51 -6.83 -1.10
CA LYS A 118 -5.69 -5.38 -0.90
C LYS A 118 -5.60 -4.62 -2.23
N PRO A 119 -6.25 -3.45 -2.32
CA PRO A 119 -6.17 -2.60 -3.51
C PRO A 119 -4.81 -1.91 -3.64
N PRO A 120 -4.41 -1.45 -4.83
CA PRO A 120 -3.17 -0.69 -5.03
C PRO A 120 -3.08 0.56 -4.13
N GLY A 121 -1.86 0.88 -3.71
CA GLY A 121 -1.55 2.01 -2.83
C GLY A 121 -1.26 1.59 -1.40
N SER A 122 -1.19 2.56 -0.49
CA SER A 122 -1.08 2.30 0.93
C SER A 122 -2.41 2.49 1.63
N THR A 123 -2.73 1.60 2.57
CA THR A 123 -3.90 1.72 3.44
C THR A 123 -3.49 1.49 4.88
N ALA A 124 -4.04 2.29 5.78
CA ALA A 124 -3.82 2.18 7.21
C ALA A 124 -5.16 2.22 7.92
N THR A 125 -5.44 1.23 8.77
CA THR A 125 -6.66 1.16 9.57
C THR A 125 -6.30 0.96 11.03
N TYR A 126 -6.90 1.74 11.92
CA TYR A 126 -6.82 1.58 13.37
C TYR A 126 -8.15 1.03 13.87
N SER A 127 -8.10 -0.09 14.60
CA SER A 127 -9.14 -1.13 14.76
C SER A 127 -9.56 -1.74 13.43
N THR A 128 -9.63 -3.08 13.33
CA THR A 128 -10.24 -3.68 12.14
C THR A 128 -11.60 -3.05 11.96
N PRO A 129 -11.93 -2.67 10.74
CA PRO A 129 -13.24 -2.18 10.51
C PRO A 129 -14.17 -3.39 10.56
N GLU A 130 -14.76 -3.64 11.72
CA GLU A 130 -16.05 -4.33 11.79
C GLU A 130 -17.08 -3.40 11.16
N TRP A 131 -17.03 -3.32 9.82
CA TRP A 131 -17.99 -2.54 9.06
C TRP A 131 -19.35 -3.18 9.29
N SER A 132 -20.10 -2.60 10.22
CA SER A 132 -21.32 -3.17 10.71
C SER A 132 -22.33 -2.08 10.94
N PHE A 133 -23.58 -2.45 10.74
CA PHE A 133 -24.73 -1.67 11.12
C PHE A 133 -25.33 -2.34 12.35
N PRO A 134 -25.25 -1.75 13.57
CA PRO A 134 -24.75 -0.41 13.90
C PRO A 134 -23.21 -0.31 13.90
N PRO A 135 -22.63 0.88 13.67
CA PRO A 135 -21.19 1.07 13.70
C PRO A 135 -20.64 0.56 15.03
N ALA A 136 -19.59 -0.26 14.97
CA ALA A 136 -18.91 -0.77 16.15
C ALA A 136 -18.64 0.37 17.14
N SER A 137 -18.74 0.11 18.44
CA SER A 137 -18.53 1.10 19.51
C SER A 137 -17.08 1.62 19.62
N GLY A 138 -16.22 1.27 18.66
CA GLY A 138 -14.83 1.68 18.54
C GLY A 138 -14.63 2.85 17.58
N ASN A 139 -13.67 3.71 17.91
CA ASN A 139 -13.23 4.77 17.00
C ASN A 139 -12.35 4.18 15.89
N VAL A 140 -12.96 3.66 14.82
CA VAL A 140 -12.23 3.22 13.62
C VAL A 140 -11.64 4.45 12.93
N ARG A 141 -10.33 4.42 12.64
CA ARG A 141 -9.69 5.42 11.77
C ARG A 141 -9.16 4.72 10.55
N TYR A 142 -9.59 5.18 9.38
CA TYR A 142 -9.15 4.65 8.10
C TYR A 142 -8.44 5.75 7.31
N GLY A 143 -7.29 5.43 6.74
CA GLY A 143 -6.51 6.28 5.86
C GLY A 143 -6.05 5.49 4.64
N THR A 144 -6.02 6.14 3.48
CA THR A 144 -5.59 5.53 2.23
C THR A 144 -4.85 6.56 1.38
N LEU A 145 -3.76 6.11 0.75
CA LEU A 145 -2.99 6.85 -0.23
C LEU A 145 -2.85 5.96 -1.49
N PRO A 146 -3.76 6.09 -2.46
CA PRO A 146 -3.79 5.21 -3.63
C PRO A 146 -2.51 5.25 -4.48
N CYS A 147 -1.78 6.38 -4.48
CA CYS A 147 -0.57 6.58 -5.26
C CYS A 147 0.70 6.00 -4.61
N GLU A 148 0.64 5.68 -3.32
CA GLU A 148 1.81 5.21 -2.56
C GLU A 148 1.97 3.70 -2.74
N ALA A 149 2.64 3.31 -3.82
CA ALA A 149 2.92 1.90 -4.11
C ALA A 149 4.03 1.33 -3.21
N VAL A 150 4.17 0.00 -3.21
CA VAL A 150 5.28 -0.68 -2.54
C VAL A 150 6.59 -0.38 -3.29
N CYS A 151 7.59 0.11 -2.58
CA CYS A 151 8.94 0.30 -3.10
C CYS A 151 9.96 -0.55 -2.32
N THR A 152 11.16 -0.74 -2.88
CA THR A 152 12.25 -1.54 -2.27
C THR A 152 12.69 -0.99 -0.90
N GLU A 153 12.46 0.30 -0.71
CA GLU A 153 12.68 1.09 0.49
C GLU A 153 11.74 0.69 1.63
N ASN A 154 10.52 0.21 1.32
CA ASN A 154 9.54 -0.27 2.31
C ASN A 154 9.85 -1.67 2.81
N LEU A 155 10.44 -2.54 1.98
CA LEU A 155 10.77 -3.90 2.37
C LEU A 155 11.90 -3.95 3.41
N THR A 156 12.90 -3.08 3.29
CA THR A 156 14.06 -3.04 4.20
C THR A 156 13.69 -2.80 5.67
N PRO A 157 12.88 -1.78 6.05
CA PRO A 157 12.43 -1.60 7.43
C PRO A 157 11.47 -2.70 7.89
N TRP A 158 10.69 -3.30 6.98
CA TRP A 158 9.80 -4.42 7.32
C TRP A 158 10.60 -5.69 7.66
N LEU A 159 11.64 -6.02 6.88
CA LEU A 159 12.56 -7.10 7.18
C LEU A 159 13.33 -6.88 8.49
N LYS A 160 13.59 -5.62 8.87
CA LYS A 160 14.25 -5.29 10.16
C LYS A 160 13.39 -5.64 11.37
N LEU A 161 12.08 -5.80 11.22
CA LEU A 161 11.19 -6.25 12.29
C LEU A 161 11.27 -7.76 12.52
N LEU A 162 11.72 -8.53 11.53
CA LEU A 162 11.89 -9.98 11.66
C LEU A 162 13.17 -10.30 12.47
N PRO A 163 13.14 -11.26 13.41
CA PRO A 163 14.31 -11.64 14.21
C PRO A 163 15.53 -12.06 13.35
N CYS A 164 15.29 -12.88 12.33
CA CYS A 164 16.34 -13.38 11.41
C CYS A 164 16.56 -12.51 10.17
N ARG A 165 15.76 -11.45 9.97
CA ARG A 165 15.79 -10.57 8.78
C ARG A 165 15.80 -11.38 7.48
N ASP A 166 16.68 -11.05 6.53
CA ASP A 166 16.91 -11.75 5.26
C ASP A 166 18.13 -12.68 5.30
N LYS A 167 18.51 -13.19 6.48
CA LYS A 167 19.76 -13.96 6.66
C LYS A 167 19.58 -15.45 6.91
N ALA A 168 18.43 -15.88 7.39
CA ALA A 168 18.15 -17.27 7.75
C ALA A 168 16.65 -17.56 7.66
N GLY A 169 16.29 -18.85 7.60
CA GLY A 169 14.91 -19.29 7.51
C GLY A 169 14.25 -18.95 6.19
N ILE A 170 12.91 -18.95 6.19
CA ILE A 170 12.10 -18.69 5.00
C ILE A 170 12.31 -17.25 4.49
N ALA A 171 12.62 -16.32 5.39
CA ALA A 171 12.86 -14.94 5.05
C ALA A 171 14.09 -14.70 4.14
N LEU A 172 14.97 -15.71 3.97
CA LEU A 172 16.06 -15.70 2.99
C LEU A 172 15.54 -15.59 1.53
N LEU A 173 14.33 -16.11 1.26
CA LEU A 173 13.69 -16.06 -0.06
C LEU A 173 13.22 -14.65 -0.44
N LEU A 174 13.21 -13.70 0.52
CA LEU A 174 12.71 -12.34 0.34
C LEU A 174 13.73 -11.43 -0.36
N ASP A 175 14.26 -11.89 -1.49
CA ASP A 175 15.20 -11.14 -2.30
C ASP A 175 14.48 -10.09 -3.17
N ARG A 176 14.92 -8.84 -3.08
CA ARG A 176 14.24 -7.69 -3.71
C ARG A 176 14.01 -7.89 -5.22
N PRO A 177 15.03 -8.19 -6.04
CA PRO A 177 14.84 -8.33 -7.49
C PRO A 177 13.79 -9.40 -7.86
N SER A 178 13.74 -10.50 -7.12
CA SER A 178 12.81 -11.60 -7.37
C SER A 178 11.38 -11.23 -6.99
N LEU A 179 11.19 -10.56 -5.84
CA LEU A 179 9.86 -10.15 -5.35
C LEU A 179 9.21 -9.07 -6.23
N TYR A 180 9.96 -8.04 -6.62
CA TYR A 180 9.43 -6.90 -7.39
C TYR A 180 9.28 -7.18 -8.90
N ARG A 181 9.60 -8.40 -9.35
CA ARG A 181 9.23 -8.92 -10.67
C ARG A 181 7.80 -9.47 -10.73
N GLY A 182 7.11 -9.57 -9.58
CA GLY A 182 5.75 -10.09 -9.51
C GLY A 182 4.70 -9.20 -10.16
N PHE A 183 3.60 -9.82 -10.58
CA PHE A 183 2.41 -9.14 -11.13
C PHE A 183 1.54 -8.51 -10.05
N TYR A 184 1.68 -8.99 -8.81
CA TYR A 184 0.99 -8.50 -7.63
C TYR A 184 1.92 -8.62 -6.43
N HIS A 185 1.94 -7.61 -5.59
CA HIS A 185 2.71 -7.57 -4.35
C HIS A 185 1.92 -6.83 -3.28
N SER A 186 1.58 -7.51 -2.19
CA SER A 186 0.87 -6.93 -1.05
C SER A 186 1.67 -7.22 0.23
N GLN A 187 2.24 -6.17 0.81
CA GLN A 187 2.99 -6.21 2.05
C GLN A 187 2.13 -5.62 3.15
N GLN A 188 1.91 -6.38 4.21
CA GLN A 188 1.03 -5.97 5.30
C GLN A 188 1.69 -6.21 6.66
N LEU A 189 1.30 -5.37 7.60
CA LEU A 189 1.62 -5.42 9.01
C LEU A 189 0.30 -5.32 9.77
N HIS A 190 -0.04 -6.36 10.51
CA HIS A 190 -1.25 -6.44 11.29
C HIS A 190 -0.88 -6.66 12.76
N LEU A 191 -1.35 -5.76 13.60
CA LEU A 191 -1.03 -5.71 15.02
C LEU A 191 -2.34 -5.90 15.78
N THR A 192 -2.38 -6.85 16.69
CA THR A 192 -3.51 -7.04 17.61
C THR A 192 -3.01 -7.07 19.04
N SER A 193 -3.78 -6.47 19.95
CA SER A 193 -3.48 -6.38 21.37
C SER A 193 -4.70 -6.88 22.13
N THR A 194 -4.58 -8.06 22.72
CA THR A 194 -5.67 -8.69 23.49
C THR A 194 -5.54 -8.28 24.95
N GLY A 195 -6.34 -7.29 25.37
CA GLY A 195 -6.38 -6.80 26.75
C GLY A 195 -7.80 -6.78 27.32
N SER A 196 -8.03 -7.48 28.44
CA SER A 196 -9.29 -7.39 29.18
C SER A 196 -9.34 -6.09 29.99
N SER A 197 -10.33 -5.23 29.75
CA SER A 197 -10.67 -4.09 30.62
C SER A 197 -10.89 -4.58 32.05
N SER A 198 -10.18 -4.13 33.09
CA SER A 198 -10.37 -2.80 33.69
C SER A 198 -9.12 -2.19 34.37
N GLU A 199 -7.97 -2.84 34.31
CA GLU A 199 -6.68 -2.30 34.79
C GLU A 199 -5.64 -2.52 33.68
N GLY A 200 -5.38 -1.47 32.90
CA GLY A 200 -4.68 -1.55 31.60
C GLY A 200 -3.18 -1.83 31.67
N ILE A 201 -2.78 -2.96 32.23
CA ILE A 201 -1.36 -3.29 32.43
C ILE A 201 -0.93 -4.58 31.69
N ASP A 202 -1.84 -5.52 31.39
CA ASP A 202 -1.47 -6.80 30.77
C ASP A 202 -2.23 -7.02 29.45
N SER A 203 -1.56 -6.83 28.31
CA SER A 203 -2.11 -7.22 27.01
C SER A 203 -1.08 -8.02 26.22
N ASP A 204 -1.49 -9.19 25.73
CA ASP A 204 -0.72 -9.99 24.79
C ASP A 204 -0.70 -9.24 23.45
N ILE A 205 0.49 -8.99 22.90
CA ILE A 205 0.67 -8.29 21.63
C ILE A 205 1.04 -9.32 20.56
N ILE A 206 0.28 -9.36 19.48
CA ILE A 206 0.55 -10.21 18.32
C ILE A 206 0.85 -9.29 17.14
N LEU A 207 2.02 -9.47 16.55
CA LEU A 207 2.46 -8.82 15.33
C LEU A 207 2.51 -9.84 14.21
N GLU A 208 1.65 -9.66 13.21
CA GLU A 208 1.62 -10.44 12.00
C GLU A 208 2.21 -9.62 10.85
N GLN A 209 3.15 -10.22 10.15
CA GLN A 209 3.78 -9.63 8.99
C GLN A 209 3.52 -10.56 7.81
N THR A 210 2.76 -10.07 6.83
CA THR A 210 2.39 -10.85 5.65
C THR A 210 2.97 -10.21 4.39
N LEU A 211 3.43 -11.05 3.48
CA LEU A 211 3.83 -10.65 2.15
C LEU A 211 3.23 -11.62 1.14
N THR A 212 2.32 -11.13 0.30
CA THR A 212 1.71 -11.91 -0.77
C THR A 212 2.26 -11.44 -2.11
N VAL A 213 2.84 -12.34 -2.88
CA VAL A 213 3.36 -12.06 -4.22
C VAL A 213 2.82 -13.05 -5.24
N VAL A 214 2.51 -12.57 -6.44
CA VAL A 214 2.16 -13.41 -7.59
C VAL A 214 3.28 -13.32 -8.61
N LEU A 215 3.99 -14.43 -8.78
CA LEU A 215 5.20 -14.53 -9.59
C LEU A 215 4.92 -15.41 -10.82
N GLN A 216 5.60 -15.14 -11.92
CA GLN A 216 5.59 -16.01 -13.09
C GLN A 216 6.86 -16.86 -13.09
N PRO A 217 6.74 -18.20 -13.07
CA PRO A 217 7.91 -19.06 -13.19
C PRO A 217 8.57 -18.92 -14.57
N ASN A 218 9.89 -19.05 -14.62
CA ASN A 218 10.65 -18.97 -15.88
C ASN A 218 10.31 -20.17 -16.77
N SER A 219 9.85 -19.91 -17.99
CA SER A 219 9.45 -20.94 -18.96
C SER A 219 10.62 -21.57 -19.73
N GLU A 220 11.86 -21.45 -19.26
CA GLU A 220 13.04 -21.95 -20.02
C GLU A 220 13.04 -23.49 -20.16
N MET A 221 12.19 -24.21 -19.42
CA MET A 221 11.90 -25.64 -19.62
C MET A 221 10.61 -25.92 -20.41
N ALA A 222 10.02 -24.92 -21.10
CA ALA A 222 8.99 -25.16 -22.10
C ALA A 222 9.68 -25.40 -23.44
N ILE A 223 9.83 -26.68 -23.80
CA ILE A 223 10.24 -27.13 -25.14
C ILE A 223 9.43 -26.32 -26.17
N GLU A 224 10.13 -25.66 -27.11
CA GLU A 224 9.54 -25.01 -28.27
C GLU A 224 8.71 -26.04 -29.06
N VAL A 225 7.41 -26.13 -28.77
CA VAL A 225 6.44 -26.89 -29.57
C VAL A 225 5.51 -25.87 -30.21
N HIS A 226 5.47 -25.93 -31.53
CA HIS A 226 4.77 -25.00 -32.42
C HIS A 226 3.31 -24.75 -32.00
N ALA A 227 2.89 -23.51 -32.26
CA ALA A 227 1.58 -22.93 -32.02
C ALA A 227 0.39 -23.81 -32.48
N SER A 228 -0.06 -24.69 -31.59
CA SER A 228 -1.42 -25.19 -31.39
C SER A 228 -1.34 -26.22 -30.27
N GLU A 229 -2.32 -26.28 -29.37
CA GLU A 229 -2.47 -27.26 -28.27
C GLU A 229 -1.93 -26.83 -26.88
N LYS A 230 -2.90 -26.71 -25.95
CA LYS A 230 -2.82 -26.48 -24.48
C LYS A 230 -1.39 -26.44 -23.89
N HIS A 231 -0.90 -25.24 -23.59
CA HIS A 231 0.35 -25.04 -22.86
C HIS A 231 0.32 -25.78 -21.51
N ILE A 232 1.34 -26.61 -21.28
CA ILE A 232 1.59 -27.25 -20.00
C ILE A 232 1.91 -26.16 -18.98
N GLN A 233 1.43 -26.31 -17.74
CA GLN A 233 1.76 -25.40 -16.66
C GLN A 233 3.28 -25.34 -16.46
N PRO A 234 3.87 -24.16 -16.19
CA PRO A 234 5.31 -24.06 -16.05
C PRO A 234 5.77 -24.79 -14.79
N SER A 235 6.78 -25.64 -14.93
CA SER A 235 7.43 -26.30 -13.80
C SER A 235 8.32 -25.31 -13.07
N TRP A 236 8.41 -25.43 -11.75
CA TRP A 236 9.12 -24.45 -10.93
C TRP A 236 9.75 -25.07 -9.70
N SER A 237 10.79 -24.43 -9.19
CA SER A 237 11.41 -24.67 -7.87
C SER A 237 11.54 -23.35 -7.11
N LEU A 238 11.66 -23.41 -5.78
CA LEU A 238 11.92 -22.22 -4.96
C LEU A 238 13.16 -21.46 -5.43
N SER A 239 14.24 -22.19 -5.72
CA SER A 239 15.48 -21.61 -6.24
C SER A 239 15.29 -20.89 -7.57
N SER A 240 14.49 -21.45 -8.48
CA SER A 240 14.24 -20.85 -9.80
C SER A 240 13.42 -19.55 -9.73
N ILE A 241 12.51 -19.44 -8.76
CA ILE A 241 11.59 -18.31 -8.62
C ILE A 241 12.21 -17.19 -7.78
N PHE A 242 12.80 -17.54 -6.63
CA PHE A 242 13.32 -16.56 -5.69
C PHE A 242 14.82 -16.29 -5.88
N GLY A 243 15.53 -17.12 -6.64
CA GLY A 243 16.97 -16.98 -6.88
C GLY A 243 17.85 -17.40 -5.70
N LYS A 244 17.25 -17.95 -4.64
CA LYS A 244 17.93 -18.39 -3.40
C LYS A 244 17.33 -19.70 -2.90
N GLN A 245 18.13 -20.46 -2.17
CA GLN A 245 17.73 -21.72 -1.52
C GLN A 245 17.77 -21.55 0.00
N VAL A 246 16.85 -22.19 0.73
CA VAL A 246 16.75 -22.03 2.19
C VAL A 246 17.71 -23.00 2.88
N SER A 247 18.74 -22.48 3.52
CA SER A 247 19.81 -23.26 4.17
C SER A 247 19.50 -23.61 5.64
N GLY A 248 18.26 -23.99 5.93
CA GLY A 248 17.78 -24.37 7.27
C GLY A 248 16.94 -23.30 7.97
N ARG A 249 16.41 -23.65 9.15
CA ARG A 249 15.47 -22.80 9.91
C ARG A 249 16.13 -21.58 10.53
N CYS A 250 15.36 -20.52 10.76
CA CYS A 250 15.75 -19.45 11.66
C CYS A 250 15.91 -20.00 13.09
N VAL A 251 17.09 -19.81 13.70
CA VAL A 251 17.40 -20.32 15.06
C VAL A 251 16.47 -19.72 16.13
N LEU A 252 15.96 -18.51 15.86
CA LEU A 252 15.04 -17.79 16.73
C LEU A 252 13.57 -18.15 16.51
N ALA A 253 13.26 -18.93 15.46
CA ALA A 253 11.89 -19.34 15.16
C ALA A 253 11.53 -20.66 15.88
N LYS A 254 10.35 -20.66 16.51
CA LYS A 254 9.70 -21.84 17.09
C LYS A 254 9.35 -22.88 16.03
N SER A 255 8.86 -22.42 14.88
CA SER A 255 8.55 -23.25 13.71
C SER A 255 8.89 -22.52 12.42
N SER A 256 9.31 -23.28 11.41
CA SER A 256 9.57 -22.80 10.05
C SER A 256 9.01 -23.85 9.09
N SER A 257 7.84 -23.55 8.51
CA SER A 257 7.03 -24.50 7.74
C SER A 257 6.69 -23.94 6.36
N VAL A 258 6.78 -24.78 5.33
CA VAL A 258 6.34 -24.45 3.98
C VAL A 258 5.14 -25.32 3.61
N TYR A 259 4.13 -24.69 3.03
CA TYR A 259 2.87 -25.30 2.65
C TYR A 259 2.67 -25.17 1.13
N LEU A 260 2.21 -26.23 0.49
CA LEU A 260 1.79 -26.22 -0.91
C LEU A 260 0.30 -26.56 -0.98
N LEU A 261 -0.52 -25.60 -1.40
CA LEU A 261 -1.98 -25.72 -1.49
C LEU A 261 -2.41 -26.00 -2.93
N LEU A 262 -3.07 -27.13 -3.14
CA LEU A 262 -3.79 -27.43 -4.36
C LEU A 262 -5.28 -27.12 -4.15
N ASP A 263 -5.77 -26.14 -4.91
CA ASP A 263 -7.16 -25.67 -4.85
C ASP A 263 -8.16 -26.74 -5.30
N ARG A 264 -9.41 -26.67 -4.84
CA ARG A 264 -10.50 -27.60 -5.17
C ARG A 264 -10.70 -27.77 -6.67
N GLY A 265 -10.55 -26.68 -7.44
CA GLY A 265 -10.68 -26.69 -8.90
C GLY A 265 -9.57 -27.50 -9.57
N LEU A 266 -8.33 -27.36 -9.08
CA LEU A 266 -7.19 -28.12 -9.57
C LEU A 266 -7.30 -29.60 -9.18
N VAL A 267 -7.65 -29.89 -7.92
CA VAL A 267 -7.80 -31.26 -7.42
C VAL A 267 -8.90 -32.02 -8.17
N ALA A 268 -9.97 -31.33 -8.62
CA ALA A 268 -11.03 -31.94 -9.42
C ALA A 268 -10.56 -32.41 -10.80
N GLU A 269 -9.64 -31.68 -11.43
CA GLU A 269 -9.08 -32.00 -12.75
C GLU A 269 -7.97 -33.06 -12.66
N LEU A 270 -7.29 -33.12 -11.52
CA LEU A 270 -6.26 -34.11 -11.26
C LEU A 270 -6.91 -35.49 -11.05
N LYS A 271 -6.53 -36.45 -11.91
CA LYS A 271 -6.97 -37.85 -11.80
C LYS A 271 -6.25 -38.53 -10.64
N PHE A 272 -6.72 -38.32 -9.42
CA PHE A 272 -6.24 -39.09 -8.27
C PHE A 272 -6.75 -40.54 -8.36
N PRO A 273 -5.89 -41.56 -8.20
CA PRO A 273 -6.31 -42.96 -8.23
C PRO A 273 -7.10 -43.30 -6.95
N ASN A 274 -8.43 -43.07 -6.98
CA ASN A 274 -9.49 -43.96 -6.48
C ASN A 274 -10.81 -43.20 -6.23
N LYS A 275 -11.76 -43.31 -7.17
CA LYS A 275 -13.20 -43.17 -6.91
C LYS A 275 -14.04 -44.16 -7.74
N GLU A 276 -13.47 -45.34 -8.03
CA GLU A 276 -14.23 -46.46 -8.59
C GLU A 276 -14.32 -47.57 -7.54
N ASN A 277 -15.33 -47.43 -6.67
CA ASN A 277 -16.21 -48.49 -6.19
C ASN A 277 -16.82 -48.07 -4.86
N GLY A 278 -18.14 -47.81 -4.87
CA GLY A 278 -18.93 -47.44 -3.70
C GLY A 278 -19.05 -48.57 -2.68
N LYS A 279 -17.98 -48.83 -1.93
CA LYS A 279 -18.02 -49.56 -0.66
C LYS A 279 -17.13 -48.83 0.35
N SER A 280 -17.70 -48.58 1.52
CA SER A 280 -17.06 -47.97 2.67
C SER A 280 -15.70 -48.61 2.96
N ALA A 281 -14.62 -47.88 2.74
CA ALA A 281 -13.31 -48.20 3.27
C ALA A 281 -13.04 -47.26 4.46
N ALA A 282 -13.72 -47.53 5.57
CA ALA A 282 -13.15 -47.25 6.87
C ALA A 282 -11.97 -48.21 7.02
N ASN A 283 -10.77 -47.76 6.65
CA ASN A 283 -9.43 -48.22 7.08
C ASN A 283 -8.37 -47.68 6.11
N GLY A 284 -7.63 -46.67 6.55
CA GLY A 284 -6.29 -46.30 6.07
C GLY A 284 -6.17 -45.82 4.62
N LEU A 285 -6.37 -44.52 4.37
CA LEU A 285 -5.71 -43.85 3.24
C LEU A 285 -4.20 -43.84 3.55
N THR A 286 -3.45 -44.83 3.08
CA THR A 286 -2.00 -44.80 3.21
C THR A 286 -1.42 -43.70 2.33
N SER A 287 -0.64 -42.87 3.00
CA SER A 287 0.20 -41.77 2.53
C SER A 287 1.29 -42.23 1.55
N GLU A 288 1.01 -43.06 0.54
CA GLU A 288 2.07 -43.58 -0.37
C GLU A 288 1.89 -43.23 -1.86
N ASN A 289 0.74 -42.72 -2.32
CA ASN A 289 0.49 -42.47 -3.76
C ASN A 289 0.15 -41.03 -4.18
N PHE A 290 0.31 -40.01 -3.32
CA PHE A 290 0.00 -38.60 -3.65
C PHE A 290 1.19 -37.78 -4.17
N TRP A 291 2.43 -38.21 -3.92
CA TRP A 291 3.70 -37.53 -4.25
C TRP A 291 4.08 -37.68 -5.72
N SER A 292 3.85 -38.88 -6.27
CA SER A 292 4.06 -39.22 -7.67
C SER A 292 2.69 -39.40 -8.33
N ASN A 293 2.00 -38.28 -8.54
CA ASN A 293 0.78 -38.32 -9.34
C ASN A 293 1.19 -38.52 -10.81
N PRO A 294 0.40 -39.24 -11.63
CA PRO A 294 0.61 -39.25 -13.08
C PRO A 294 0.63 -37.85 -13.71
N SER A 295 0.03 -36.85 -13.05
CA SER A 295 -0.12 -35.48 -13.56
C SER A 295 1.01 -34.53 -13.16
N PHE A 296 1.64 -34.72 -11.99
CA PHE A 296 2.74 -33.89 -11.50
C PHE A 296 3.65 -34.65 -10.53
N GLU A 297 4.87 -34.15 -10.35
CA GLU A 297 5.87 -34.71 -9.44
C GLU A 297 6.46 -33.60 -8.56
N LEU A 298 6.59 -33.90 -7.27
CA LEU A 298 7.24 -33.01 -6.29
C LEU A 298 8.71 -33.37 -6.13
N SER A 299 9.58 -32.37 -6.00
CA SER A 299 11.02 -32.59 -5.80
C SER A 299 11.36 -33.16 -4.41
N ALA A 300 10.49 -32.96 -3.42
CA ALA A 300 10.69 -33.37 -2.04
C ALA A 300 9.44 -34.04 -1.47
N ASN A 301 9.62 -34.91 -0.48
CA ASN A 301 8.52 -35.60 0.19
C ASN A 301 7.92 -34.70 1.30
N PRO A 302 6.61 -34.39 1.25
CA PRO A 302 5.93 -33.72 2.36
C PRO A 302 5.94 -34.56 3.62
N ASP A 303 6.07 -33.86 4.74
CA ASP A 303 6.06 -34.43 6.08
C ASP A 303 4.64 -34.77 6.53
N ARG A 304 3.67 -33.95 6.11
CA ARG A 304 2.24 -34.17 6.35
C ARG A 304 1.42 -33.74 5.16
N ILE A 305 0.26 -34.38 5.01
CA ILE A 305 -0.77 -34.02 4.04
C ILE A 305 -2.05 -33.78 4.82
N PHE A 306 -2.64 -32.61 4.61
CA PHE A 306 -3.96 -32.28 5.11
C PHE A 306 -4.97 -32.34 3.98
N LEU A 307 -6.09 -33.00 4.24
CA LEU A 307 -7.24 -33.05 3.34
C LEU A 307 -8.32 -32.13 3.90
N GLU A 308 -8.85 -31.27 3.03
CA GLU A 308 -9.98 -30.42 3.39
C GLU A 308 -11.20 -31.29 3.71
N GLU A 309 -11.89 -30.96 4.79
CA GLU A 309 -13.15 -31.60 5.17
C GLU A 309 -14.23 -31.26 4.12
N SER A 310 -14.99 -32.27 3.68
CA SER A 310 -16.03 -32.06 2.67
C SER A 310 -17.16 -31.22 3.25
N SER A 311 -17.14 -29.91 2.99
CA SER A 311 -18.35 -29.09 3.12
C SER A 311 -19.44 -29.66 2.21
N SER A 312 -20.71 -29.61 2.64
CA SER A 312 -21.89 -30.12 1.92
C SER A 312 -22.06 -29.64 0.47
N HIS A 313 -21.23 -28.69 0.02
CA HIS A 313 -21.43 -27.91 -1.20
C HIS A 313 -20.44 -28.19 -2.34
N SER A 314 -19.34 -28.96 -2.13
CA SER A 314 -18.43 -29.34 -3.23
C SER A 314 -17.94 -30.78 -3.15
N LYS A 315 -17.92 -31.47 -4.29
CA LYS A 315 -17.45 -32.87 -4.41
C LYS A 315 -15.92 -33.00 -4.42
N SER A 316 -15.20 -31.91 -4.66
CA SER A 316 -13.73 -31.84 -4.63
C SER A 316 -13.24 -31.17 -3.35
N LEU A 317 -12.12 -31.69 -2.85
CA LEU A 317 -11.44 -31.27 -1.62
C LEU A 317 -10.16 -30.51 -2.01
N SER A 318 -9.74 -29.53 -1.23
CA SER A 318 -8.38 -28.98 -1.35
C SER A 318 -7.39 -29.93 -0.66
N ILE A 319 -6.16 -29.96 -1.17
CA ILE A 319 -5.06 -30.75 -0.57
C ILE A 319 -3.96 -29.78 -0.18
N LEU A 320 -3.47 -29.91 1.05
CA LEU A 320 -2.39 -29.09 1.58
C LEU A 320 -1.21 -29.98 1.99
N TYR A 321 -0.07 -29.79 1.34
CA TYR A 321 1.17 -30.49 1.67
C TYR A 321 2.03 -29.61 2.58
N MET A 322 2.55 -30.18 3.66
CA MET A 322 3.39 -29.46 4.64
C MET A 322 4.82 -30.01 4.65
N PHE A 323 5.79 -29.10 4.68
CA PHE A 323 7.22 -29.37 4.71
C PHE A 323 7.85 -28.58 5.87
N GLN A 324 8.59 -29.27 6.74
CA GLN A 324 9.31 -28.68 7.86
C GLN A 324 10.73 -28.36 7.44
N VAL A 325 11.10 -27.08 7.53
CA VAL A 325 12.43 -26.59 7.12
C VAL A 325 13.54 -27.07 8.06
N GLU A 326 13.20 -27.47 9.29
CA GLU A 326 14.17 -27.93 10.30
C GLU A 326 14.98 -29.17 9.88
N LYS A 327 14.49 -29.96 8.92
CA LYS A 327 15.19 -31.15 8.41
C LYS A 327 16.38 -30.81 7.49
N TYR A 328 16.46 -29.57 7.02
CA TYR A 328 17.40 -29.14 6.00
C TYR A 328 18.49 -28.25 6.59
N CYS A 329 19.68 -28.32 5.99
CA CYS A 329 20.90 -27.66 6.47
C CYS A 329 21.66 -27.04 5.29
N GLU A 330 22.79 -26.38 5.53
CA GLU A 330 23.65 -25.84 4.46
C GLU A 330 24.17 -26.92 3.48
N SER A 331 24.33 -28.16 3.92
CA SER A 331 24.77 -29.28 3.08
C SER A 331 23.69 -29.81 2.14
N GLU A 332 22.44 -29.73 2.55
CA GLU A 332 21.26 -30.16 1.80
C GLU A 332 20.21 -29.06 1.93
N PRO A 333 20.28 -28.01 1.09
CA PRO A 333 19.40 -26.87 1.21
C PRO A 333 17.97 -27.26 0.80
N PHE A 334 16.98 -26.63 1.44
CA PHE A 334 15.58 -26.86 1.13
C PHE A 334 15.22 -26.18 -0.19
N ASP A 335 14.81 -26.98 -1.17
CA ASP A 335 14.32 -26.54 -2.48
C ASP A 335 13.16 -27.42 -2.95
N ILE A 336 11.93 -26.98 -2.65
CA ILE A 336 10.73 -27.61 -3.18
C ILE A 336 10.44 -27.08 -4.58
N GLY A 337 10.10 -28.00 -5.48
CA GLY A 337 9.60 -27.71 -6.80
C GLY A 337 8.47 -28.64 -7.20
N LEU A 338 7.68 -28.18 -8.16
CA LEU A 338 6.57 -28.90 -8.75
C LEU A 338 6.79 -29.00 -10.25
N MET A 339 6.89 -30.25 -10.74
CA MET A 339 7.07 -30.57 -12.15
C MET A 339 5.77 -31.08 -12.75
N TRP A 340 5.27 -30.39 -13.76
CA TRP A 340 4.03 -30.79 -14.46
C TRP A 340 4.31 -31.80 -15.57
N LYS A 341 3.55 -32.91 -15.59
CA LYS A 341 3.65 -33.96 -16.61
C LYS A 341 2.54 -33.87 -17.66
N VAL A 342 1.42 -33.25 -17.31
CA VAL A 342 0.20 -33.17 -18.13
C VAL A 342 -0.31 -31.71 -18.12
N PRO A 343 -0.84 -31.19 -19.24
CA PRO A 343 -1.50 -29.90 -19.24
C PRO A 343 -2.80 -29.95 -18.44
N VAL A 344 -2.92 -29.08 -17.43
CA VAL A 344 -4.11 -28.94 -16.59
C VAL A 344 -4.58 -27.50 -16.64
N ALA A 345 -5.89 -27.32 -16.82
CA ALA A 345 -6.56 -26.02 -16.78
C ALA A 345 -7.75 -26.14 -15.84
N TRP A 346 -7.87 -25.21 -14.90
CA TRP A 346 -8.92 -25.19 -13.89
C TRP A 346 -9.38 -23.75 -13.66
N LEU A 347 -10.44 -23.59 -12.87
CA LEU A 347 -10.92 -22.30 -12.39
C LEU A 347 -10.82 -22.26 -10.87
N CYS A 348 -10.31 -21.15 -10.33
CA CYS A 348 -10.34 -20.87 -8.90
C CYS A 348 -11.75 -20.46 -8.46
N GLN A 349 -12.06 -20.61 -7.16
CA GLN A 349 -13.34 -20.16 -6.63
C GLN A 349 -13.40 -18.62 -6.60
N GLN A 350 -14.33 -18.08 -7.38
CA GLN A 350 -14.54 -16.63 -7.54
C GLN A 350 -15.46 -16.08 -6.44
N THR A 351 -15.42 -14.76 -6.24
CA THR A 351 -16.41 -14.07 -5.41
C THR A 351 -17.80 -14.17 -6.04
N PRO A 352 -18.90 -14.04 -5.26
CA PRO A 352 -20.25 -14.15 -5.79
C PRO A 352 -20.55 -13.15 -6.94
N LEU A 353 -20.08 -11.92 -6.80
CA LEU A 353 -20.15 -10.90 -7.83
C LEU A 353 -18.74 -10.38 -8.14
N HIS A 354 -18.45 -10.19 -9.43
CA HIS A 354 -17.31 -9.42 -9.89
C HIS A 354 -17.68 -7.94 -9.93
N ALA A 355 -16.84 -7.11 -9.31
CA ALA A 355 -17.10 -5.69 -9.21
C ALA A 355 -16.07 -4.88 -10.01
N SER A 356 -16.56 -3.89 -10.77
CA SER A 356 -15.74 -2.94 -11.51
C SER A 356 -16.25 -1.51 -11.30
N ARG A 357 -15.36 -0.54 -11.33
CA ARG A 357 -15.64 0.88 -11.14
C ARG A 357 -15.09 1.69 -12.30
N PHE A 358 -15.88 2.62 -12.82
CA PHE A 358 -15.48 3.51 -13.90
C PHE A 358 -16.09 4.90 -13.75
N LEU A 359 -15.41 5.91 -14.31
CA LEU A 359 -15.89 7.28 -14.39
C LEU A 359 -16.80 7.43 -15.61
N MET A 360 -17.95 8.05 -15.41
CA MET A 360 -18.91 8.43 -16.44
C MET A 360 -19.06 9.96 -16.48
N GLY A 361 -19.49 10.47 -17.63
CA GLY A 361 -19.67 11.91 -17.85
C GLY A 361 -18.47 12.59 -18.48
N SER A 362 -18.74 13.67 -19.20
CA SER A 362 -17.76 14.48 -19.92
C SER A 362 -17.96 15.95 -19.56
N GLY A 363 -16.88 16.65 -19.21
CA GLY A 363 -16.92 18.07 -18.89
C GLY A 363 -16.37 18.40 -17.51
N ASN A 364 -16.36 19.70 -17.23
CA ASN A 364 -15.79 20.24 -15.99
C ASN A 364 -16.82 20.38 -14.88
N GLU A 365 -18.13 20.36 -15.15
CA GLU A 365 -19.12 20.64 -14.09
C GLU A 365 -19.66 19.37 -13.43
N ARG A 366 -20.08 18.39 -14.22
CA ARG A 366 -20.75 17.17 -13.72
C ARG A 366 -20.01 15.92 -14.17
N ALA A 367 -19.95 14.95 -13.27
CA ALA A 367 -19.50 13.60 -13.58
C ALA A 367 -20.28 12.59 -12.75
N ALA A 368 -20.11 11.32 -13.07
CA ALA A 368 -20.69 10.25 -12.30
C ALA A 368 -19.68 9.12 -12.11
N ILE A 369 -19.71 8.44 -10.97
CA ILE A 369 -18.97 7.19 -10.75
C ILE A 369 -19.97 6.05 -10.92
N ALA A 370 -19.68 5.08 -11.77
CA ALA A 370 -20.47 3.88 -11.89
C ALA A 370 -19.71 2.67 -11.32
N ILE A 371 -20.42 1.86 -10.53
CA ILE A 371 -19.96 0.58 -10.01
C ILE A 371 -20.83 -0.50 -10.66
N SER A 372 -20.22 -1.37 -11.45
CA SER A 372 -20.88 -2.52 -12.07
C SER A 372 -20.56 -3.79 -11.31
N LEU A 373 -21.61 -4.51 -10.91
CA LEU A 373 -21.56 -5.81 -10.27
C LEU A 373 -22.09 -6.85 -11.26
N LYS A 374 -21.26 -7.82 -11.63
CA LYS A 374 -21.60 -8.91 -12.56
C LYS A 374 -21.56 -10.25 -11.84
N SER A 375 -22.59 -11.07 -12.02
CA SER A 375 -22.65 -12.40 -11.42
C SER A 375 -21.59 -13.34 -11.98
N THR A 376 -21.01 -14.17 -11.11
CA THR A 376 -20.04 -15.21 -11.46
C THR A 376 -20.71 -16.60 -11.49
N GLN A 377 -20.07 -17.57 -12.17
CA GLN A 377 -20.59 -18.94 -12.28
C GLN A 377 -20.78 -19.63 -10.91
N PHE A 378 -20.02 -19.20 -9.89
CA PHE A 378 -20.15 -19.72 -8.52
C PHE A 378 -21.54 -19.45 -7.94
N THR A 379 -22.09 -18.26 -8.22
CA THR A 379 -23.42 -17.85 -7.76
C THR A 379 -24.50 -18.74 -8.38
N GLU A 380 -24.39 -19.09 -9.66
CA GLU A 380 -25.33 -20.01 -10.34
C GLU A 380 -25.41 -21.39 -9.66
N GLY A 381 -24.26 -21.95 -9.24
CA GLY A 381 -24.17 -23.25 -8.56
C GLY A 381 -24.64 -23.22 -7.10
N PHE A 382 -24.24 -22.21 -6.33
CA PHE A 382 -24.60 -22.08 -4.91
C PHE A 382 -26.11 -21.86 -4.71
N MET A 383 -26.72 -21.06 -5.59
CA MET A 383 -28.14 -20.69 -5.50
C MET A 383 -29.09 -21.83 -5.86
N SER A 384 -28.64 -22.82 -6.65
CA SER A 384 -29.43 -24.01 -6.96
C SER A 384 -29.58 -24.97 -5.77
N ALA A 385 -28.79 -24.80 -4.70
CA ALA A 385 -28.83 -25.64 -3.50
C ALA A 385 -29.68 -25.07 -2.34
N ASN A 386 -29.77 -23.75 -2.22
CA ASN A 386 -30.45 -23.07 -1.10
C ASN A 386 -31.89 -22.59 -1.41
N SER A 387 -32.44 -22.90 -2.59
CA SER A 387 -33.79 -22.49 -2.99
C SER A 387 -34.92 -23.34 -2.37
N LYS A 388 -34.88 -23.58 -1.06
CA LYS A 388 -35.98 -24.27 -0.34
C LYS A 388 -37.04 -23.31 0.21
N ASP A 389 -36.78 -22.01 0.22
CA ASP A 389 -37.78 -21.00 0.59
C ASP A 389 -37.67 -19.80 -0.37
N GLY A 390 -38.79 -19.38 -0.95
CA GLY A 390 -38.87 -18.57 -2.19
C GLY A 390 -38.31 -17.14 -2.16
N SER A 391 -37.49 -16.74 -1.18
CA SER A 391 -36.80 -15.45 -1.13
C SER A 391 -35.29 -15.65 -0.96
N CYS A 392 -34.56 -15.65 -2.07
CA CYS A 392 -33.11 -15.69 -2.07
C CYS A 392 -32.59 -14.25 -2.26
N GLU A 393 -31.91 -13.73 -1.23
CA GLU A 393 -31.50 -12.33 -1.12
C GLU A 393 -29.99 -12.25 -0.84
N LEU A 394 -29.27 -11.55 -1.71
CA LEU A 394 -27.84 -11.31 -1.60
C LEU A 394 -27.62 -9.94 -0.97
N ARG A 395 -27.10 -9.95 0.26
CA ARG A 395 -26.68 -8.73 0.95
C ARG A 395 -25.26 -8.37 0.49
N VAL A 396 -25.09 -7.15 -0.02
CA VAL A 396 -23.82 -6.60 -0.48
C VAL A 396 -23.59 -5.29 0.23
N ASP A 397 -22.54 -5.20 1.03
CA ASP A 397 -22.15 -3.93 1.65
C ASP A 397 -21.17 -3.23 0.71
N VAL A 398 -21.65 -2.18 0.06
CA VAL A 398 -20.87 -1.31 -0.84
C VAL A 398 -20.57 -0.02 -0.11
N PHE A 399 -19.29 0.31 0.02
CA PHE A 399 -18.92 1.64 0.47
C PHE A 399 -19.01 2.59 -0.75
N GLN A 400 -19.94 3.55 -0.69
CA GLN A 400 -20.26 4.63 -1.64
C GLN A 400 -21.53 4.45 -2.54
N VAL A 401 -22.60 5.21 -2.18
CA VAL A 401 -23.89 5.69 -2.79
C VAL A 401 -25.12 4.78 -3.03
N VAL A 402 -26.24 5.52 -2.91
CA VAL A 402 -27.69 5.36 -2.97
C VAL A 402 -28.32 4.90 -4.32
N LEU A 403 -29.26 3.93 -4.31
CA LEU A 403 -30.66 3.99 -4.85
C LEU A 403 -31.52 2.71 -4.58
N ASP A 404 -32.84 2.88 -4.32
CA ASP A 404 -34.06 2.02 -4.19
C ASP A 404 -34.04 0.50 -3.85
N ILE A 405 -32.89 -0.19 -3.89
CA ILE A 405 -32.68 -1.58 -3.42
C ILE A 405 -31.92 -1.57 -2.08
N ILE A 406 -31.88 -0.40 -1.46
CA ILE A 406 -31.10 -0.10 -0.27
C ILE A 406 -31.86 -0.59 0.95
N GLU A 407 -31.21 -1.42 1.74
CA GLU A 407 -31.66 -1.70 3.09
C GLU A 407 -31.24 -0.58 4.04
N LYS A 408 -30.01 -0.05 3.90
CA LYS A 408 -29.48 1.03 4.74
C LYS A 408 -28.38 1.84 4.06
N ILE A 409 -28.30 3.14 4.39
CA ILE A 409 -27.21 4.05 3.99
C ILE A 409 -26.64 4.73 5.23
N HIS A 410 -25.32 4.83 5.29
CA HIS A 410 -24.62 5.72 6.19
C HIS A 410 -23.70 6.63 5.38
N VAL A 411 -23.73 7.93 5.65
CA VAL A 411 -22.82 8.90 5.03
C VAL A 411 -22.13 9.68 6.12
N SER A 412 -20.81 9.62 6.13
CA SER A 412 -19.93 10.44 6.94
C SER A 412 -19.35 11.54 6.04
N PRO A 413 -19.79 12.82 6.17
CA PRO A 413 -19.35 13.88 5.29
C PRO A 413 -17.86 14.20 5.47
N SER A 414 -17.21 14.61 4.38
CA SER A 414 -15.82 15.06 4.42
C SER A 414 -15.69 16.33 5.25
N LYS A 415 -14.62 16.42 6.04
CA LYS A 415 -14.18 17.66 6.69
C LYS A 415 -12.85 18.06 6.08
N ASP A 416 -12.76 19.29 5.59
CA ASP A 416 -11.57 19.78 4.90
C ASP A 416 -10.30 19.53 5.74
N LYS A 417 -9.31 18.87 5.13
CA LYS A 417 -8.03 18.47 5.73
C LYS A 417 -8.10 17.65 7.03
N MET A 418 -9.27 17.10 7.40
CA MET A 418 -9.44 16.32 8.64
C MET A 418 -9.92 14.90 8.37
N SER A 419 -10.95 14.71 7.55
CA SER A 419 -11.51 13.38 7.28
C SER A 419 -12.10 13.28 5.87
N PRO A 420 -11.85 12.18 5.14
CA PRO A 420 -12.48 11.95 3.86
C PRO A 420 -13.99 11.73 4.03
N GLY A 421 -14.74 11.98 2.95
CA GLY A 421 -16.15 11.62 2.89
C GLY A 421 -16.26 10.12 2.69
N VAL A 422 -16.91 9.42 3.62
CA VAL A 422 -17.14 7.97 3.55
C VAL A 422 -18.62 7.73 3.44
N MET A 423 -18.98 6.69 2.71
CA MET A 423 -20.36 6.29 2.58
C MET A 423 -20.44 4.78 2.53
N GLU A 424 -21.49 4.24 3.11
CA GLU A 424 -21.71 2.82 3.33
C GLU A 424 -23.14 2.52 2.95
N VAL A 425 -23.34 1.48 2.14
CA VAL A 425 -24.62 1.15 1.52
C VAL A 425 -24.80 -0.35 1.60
N VAL A 426 -25.93 -0.78 2.13
CA VAL A 426 -26.34 -2.19 2.14
C VAL A 426 -27.30 -2.40 1.00
N LEU A 427 -26.89 -3.17 0.00
CA LEU A 427 -27.71 -3.54 -1.15
C LEU A 427 -28.29 -4.93 -0.94
N LYS A 428 -29.56 -5.08 -1.29
CA LYS A 428 -30.29 -6.35 -1.19
C LYS A 428 -30.68 -6.86 -2.57
N LEU A 429 -29.76 -7.56 -3.23
CA LEU A 429 -29.93 -8.01 -4.61
C LEU A 429 -30.70 -9.34 -4.68
N PRO A 430 -31.64 -9.51 -5.64
CA PRO A 430 -32.24 -10.82 -5.88
C PRO A 430 -31.19 -11.79 -6.42
N CYS A 431 -31.30 -13.06 -6.04
CA CYS A 431 -30.34 -14.09 -6.46
C CYS A 431 -30.21 -14.26 -7.99
N ARG A 432 -31.25 -13.97 -8.79
CA ARG A 432 -31.19 -14.11 -10.26
C ARG A 432 -30.58 -12.91 -11.00
N VAL A 433 -29.91 -12.00 -10.31
CA VAL A 433 -29.30 -10.83 -10.95
C VAL A 433 -28.05 -11.26 -11.71
N ASN A 434 -28.04 -11.03 -13.02
CA ASN A 434 -26.85 -11.23 -13.85
C ASN A 434 -25.91 -10.04 -13.77
N THR A 435 -26.48 -8.82 -13.75
CA THR A 435 -25.74 -7.56 -13.69
C THR A 435 -26.53 -6.53 -12.89
N ALA A 436 -25.87 -5.84 -11.97
CA ALA A 436 -26.36 -4.65 -11.31
C ALA A 436 -25.38 -3.49 -11.56
N ALA A 437 -25.89 -2.27 -11.69
CA ALA A 437 -25.07 -1.08 -11.82
C ALA A 437 -25.56 -0.01 -10.85
N LEU A 438 -24.63 0.57 -10.11
CA LEU A 438 -24.86 1.67 -9.19
C LEU A 438 -24.17 2.91 -9.75
N THR A 439 -24.89 4.02 -9.92
CA THR A 439 -24.35 5.26 -10.48
C THR A 439 -24.44 6.38 -9.45
N ILE A 440 -23.35 7.10 -9.28
CA ILE A 440 -23.14 8.16 -8.30
C ILE A 440 -22.86 9.45 -9.03
N GLU A 441 -23.86 10.30 -9.17
CA GLU A 441 -23.67 11.62 -9.78
C GLU A 441 -23.05 12.59 -8.77
N PHE A 442 -22.06 13.36 -9.21
CA PHE A 442 -21.42 14.39 -8.40
C PHE A 442 -21.05 15.62 -9.24
N ASP A 443 -21.12 16.78 -8.60
CA ASP A 443 -20.64 18.03 -9.17
C ASP A 443 -19.17 18.23 -8.79
N LYS A 444 -18.35 18.67 -9.75
CA LYS A 444 -16.95 18.97 -9.51
C LYS A 444 -16.83 20.39 -8.96
N GLY A 445 -16.31 20.52 -7.75
CA GLY A 445 -15.98 21.82 -7.16
C GLY A 445 -14.75 22.45 -7.83
N PHE A 446 -14.71 23.78 -7.95
CA PHE A 446 -13.48 24.49 -8.28
C PHE A 446 -12.61 24.60 -7.03
N LEU A 447 -11.33 24.26 -7.17
CA LEU A 447 -10.35 24.45 -6.12
C LEU A 447 -9.73 25.84 -6.23
N ARG A 448 -9.14 26.32 -5.14
CA ARG A 448 -8.30 27.52 -5.18
C ARG A 448 -6.99 27.21 -5.90
N ILE A 449 -6.34 28.23 -6.46
CA ILE A 449 -5.10 28.06 -7.24
C ILE A 449 -3.97 27.40 -6.43
N ASP A 450 -3.94 27.63 -5.12
CA ASP A 450 -3.01 27.06 -4.14
C ASP A 450 -3.34 25.61 -3.75
N GLU A 451 -4.51 25.10 -4.12
CA GLU A 451 -4.98 23.75 -3.79
C GLU A 451 -4.83 22.76 -4.95
N TYR A 452 -4.47 23.23 -6.16
CA TYR A 452 -4.19 22.33 -7.27
C TYR A 452 -2.89 21.55 -7.02
N PRO A 453 -2.86 20.25 -7.38
CA PRO A 453 -1.60 19.51 -7.41
C PRO A 453 -0.63 20.13 -8.43
N PRO A 454 0.69 19.85 -8.31
CA PRO A 454 1.70 20.36 -9.24
C PRO A 454 1.37 20.09 -10.72
N ASP A 455 0.67 18.98 -11.00
CA ASP A 455 0.04 18.72 -12.29
C ASP A 455 -1.48 18.77 -12.17
N ALA A 456 -2.05 19.95 -12.41
CA ALA A 456 -3.50 20.18 -12.34
C ALA A 456 -4.29 19.32 -13.34
N ASN A 457 -3.67 18.89 -14.45
CA ASN A 457 -4.33 18.11 -15.50
C ASN A 457 -4.48 16.63 -15.14
N GLN A 458 -3.69 16.13 -14.19
CA GLN A 458 -3.75 14.73 -13.77
C GLN A 458 -5.06 14.42 -13.03
N GLY A 459 -5.50 15.31 -12.12
CA GLY A 459 -6.66 15.09 -11.27
C GLY A 459 -6.33 14.47 -9.92
N PHE A 460 -7.33 13.86 -9.26
CA PHE A 460 -7.18 13.18 -7.96
C PHE A 460 -7.50 11.69 -8.08
N ASP A 461 -6.67 10.87 -7.42
CA ASP A 461 -6.93 9.44 -7.26
C ASP A 461 -7.93 9.19 -6.12
N ILE A 462 -9.02 8.51 -6.44
CA ILE A 462 -10.01 8.02 -5.49
C ILE A 462 -9.69 6.56 -5.16
N PRO A 463 -9.61 6.20 -3.86
CA PRO A 463 -9.34 4.83 -3.44
C PRO A 463 -10.40 3.85 -3.95
N SER A 464 -10.00 2.59 -4.06
CA SER A 464 -10.90 1.47 -4.35
C SER A 464 -12.07 1.41 -3.39
N ALA A 465 -13.26 1.11 -3.92
CA ALA A 465 -14.41 0.76 -3.09
C ALA A 465 -14.24 -0.66 -2.56
N ILE A 466 -14.67 -0.87 -1.32
CA ILE A 466 -14.68 -2.18 -0.66
C ILE A 466 -16.08 -2.77 -0.85
N ILE A 467 -16.15 -4.07 -1.15
CA ILE A 467 -17.41 -4.79 -1.30
C ILE A 467 -17.33 -6.05 -0.45
N SER A 468 -18.20 -6.12 0.55
CA SER A 468 -18.32 -7.27 1.46
C SER A 468 -19.55 -8.11 1.12
N PHE A 469 -19.39 -9.43 1.20
CA PHE A 469 -20.47 -10.41 1.06
C PHE A 469 -20.67 -11.12 2.40
N PRO A 470 -21.38 -10.52 3.37
CA PRO A 470 -21.48 -11.03 4.75
C PRO A 470 -22.13 -12.42 4.87
N ASN A 471 -22.96 -12.81 3.90
CA ASN A 471 -23.62 -14.12 3.88
C ASN A 471 -22.69 -15.25 3.38
N PHE A 472 -21.50 -14.91 2.89
CA PHE A 472 -20.52 -15.86 2.36
C PHE A 472 -19.28 -15.82 3.24
N HIS A 473 -18.90 -16.99 3.76
CA HIS A 473 -17.72 -17.12 4.60
C HIS A 473 -16.65 -17.92 3.87
N ALA A 474 -15.48 -17.30 3.70
CA ALA A 474 -14.26 -17.96 3.30
C ALA A 474 -13.69 -18.69 4.52
N SER A 475 -13.66 -20.02 4.47
CA SER A 475 -13.00 -20.87 5.46
C SER A 475 -12.61 -22.20 4.82
N MET A 476 -11.44 -22.72 5.17
CA MET A 476 -11.00 -24.08 4.85
C MET A 476 -10.74 -24.82 6.14
N VAL A 477 -11.48 -25.90 6.37
CA VAL A 477 -11.29 -26.78 7.52
C VAL A 477 -10.53 -28.00 7.03
N PHE A 478 -9.40 -28.28 7.66
CA PHE A 478 -8.59 -29.46 7.38
C PHE A 478 -8.81 -30.49 8.49
N LEU A 479 -8.89 -31.78 8.14
CA LEU A 479 -8.96 -32.85 9.13
C LEU A 479 -7.62 -32.93 9.88
N GLU A 480 -7.61 -32.55 11.15
CA GLU A 480 -6.44 -32.60 12.03
C GLU A 480 -6.55 -33.79 13.01
N ASP A 481 -5.43 -34.49 13.25
CA ASP A 481 -5.27 -35.32 14.44
C ASP A 481 -4.94 -34.39 15.62
N ASP A 482 -5.74 -34.45 16.69
CA ASP A 482 -5.82 -33.57 17.88
C ASP A 482 -4.50 -33.23 18.65
N SER A 483 -3.31 -33.57 18.15
CA SER A 483 -2.11 -33.72 18.98
C SER A 483 -0.95 -32.73 18.79
N LEU A 484 -0.92 -31.78 17.83
CA LEU A 484 0.26 -30.92 17.67
C LEU A 484 -0.04 -29.46 17.26
N ASN A 485 0.49 -28.52 18.07
CA ASN A 485 0.70 -27.09 17.87
C ASN A 485 -0.01 -26.46 16.66
N LYS A 486 -1.09 -25.70 16.93
CA LYS A 486 -1.80 -24.89 15.95
C LYS A 486 -0.82 -23.96 15.22
N SER A 487 -0.49 -24.26 13.98
CA SER A 487 0.21 -23.33 13.09
C SER A 487 -0.65 -22.10 12.87
N PRO A 488 -0.12 -20.87 13.03
CA PRO A 488 -0.89 -19.63 12.89
C PRO A 488 -1.65 -19.51 11.57
N LEU A 489 -1.05 -19.91 10.45
CA LEU A 489 -1.71 -19.87 9.14
C LEU A 489 -2.90 -20.84 9.04
N LEU A 490 -2.80 -22.05 9.60
CA LEU A 490 -3.92 -22.99 9.59
C LEU A 490 -5.09 -22.51 10.45
N SER A 491 -4.82 -21.87 11.60
CA SER A 491 -5.89 -21.23 12.37
C SER A 491 -6.62 -20.16 11.56
N LYS A 492 -5.91 -19.37 10.75
CA LYS A 492 -6.54 -18.40 9.85
C LYS A 492 -7.39 -19.02 8.75
N PHE A 493 -7.06 -20.24 8.30
CA PHE A 493 -7.93 -20.95 7.36
C PHE A 493 -9.24 -21.42 8.00
N GLN A 494 -9.21 -21.79 9.28
CA GLN A 494 -10.39 -22.23 10.00
C GLN A 494 -11.31 -21.07 10.42
N GLU A 495 -10.77 -19.85 10.53
CA GLU A 495 -11.54 -18.65 10.82
C GLU A 495 -12.59 -18.37 9.72
N LYS A 496 -13.81 -18.02 10.16
CA LYS A 496 -14.88 -17.64 9.23
C LYS A 496 -14.75 -16.16 8.88
N CYS A 497 -14.07 -15.87 7.78
CA CYS A 497 -13.95 -14.50 7.28
C CYS A 497 -15.03 -14.21 6.23
N PRO A 498 -15.69 -13.04 6.25
CA PRO A 498 -16.56 -12.65 5.15
C PRO A 498 -15.76 -12.55 3.84
N VAL A 499 -16.38 -12.91 2.72
CA VAL A 499 -15.77 -12.75 1.40
C VAL A 499 -15.72 -11.26 1.04
N MET A 500 -14.55 -10.78 0.63
CA MET A 500 -14.29 -9.38 0.31
C MET A 500 -13.80 -9.24 -1.14
N SER A 501 -14.17 -8.15 -1.79
CA SER A 501 -13.63 -7.74 -3.08
C SER A 501 -13.38 -6.23 -3.13
N TYR A 502 -12.41 -5.82 -3.95
CA TYR A 502 -12.06 -4.41 -4.15
C TYR A 502 -12.25 -4.02 -5.61
N THR A 503 -12.76 -2.81 -5.83
CA THR A 503 -12.85 -2.21 -7.16
C THR A 503 -11.56 -1.50 -7.56
N GLU A 504 -11.50 -0.95 -8.77
CA GLU A 504 -10.38 -0.17 -9.25
C GLU A 504 -10.23 1.18 -8.53
N VAL A 505 -8.97 1.61 -8.37
CA VAL A 505 -8.63 3.00 -8.05
C VAL A 505 -9.02 3.86 -9.25
N LEU A 506 -9.68 5.00 -9.00
CA LEU A 506 -10.23 5.83 -10.05
C LEU A 506 -9.56 7.21 -10.06
N LEU A 507 -8.98 7.59 -11.20
CA LEU A 507 -8.50 8.94 -11.43
C LEU A 507 -9.65 9.85 -11.85
N VAL A 508 -9.96 10.84 -11.02
CA VAL A 508 -11.01 11.84 -11.30
C VAL A 508 -10.36 13.16 -11.74
N PRO A 509 -10.55 13.57 -13.00
CA PRO A 509 -9.99 14.82 -13.50
C PRO A 509 -10.64 16.01 -12.82
N LEU A 510 -9.81 16.98 -12.45
CA LEU A 510 -10.25 18.21 -11.82
C LEU A 510 -10.88 19.19 -12.80
N THR A 511 -11.66 20.10 -12.26
CA THR A 511 -12.02 21.37 -12.88
C THR A 511 -10.78 22.24 -13.02
N THR A 512 -9.96 22.05 -14.05
CA THR A 512 -8.83 22.95 -14.29
C THR A 512 -9.34 24.29 -14.79
N PRO A 513 -9.14 25.41 -14.07
CA PRO A 513 -9.44 26.73 -14.59
C PRO A 513 -8.48 27.06 -15.73
N ASP A 514 -8.85 28.02 -16.57
CA ASP A 514 -7.95 28.52 -17.58
C ASP A 514 -6.80 29.33 -16.93
N PHE A 515 -5.66 28.67 -16.69
CA PHE A 515 -4.46 29.30 -16.13
C PHE A 515 -3.84 30.36 -17.06
N SER A 516 -4.30 30.48 -18.32
CA SER A 516 -3.80 31.50 -19.24
C SER A 516 -4.30 32.90 -18.90
N MET A 517 -5.48 33.04 -18.28
CA MET A 517 -6.02 34.35 -17.93
C MET A 517 -5.16 35.12 -16.91
N PRO A 518 -4.76 34.54 -15.76
CA PRO A 518 -3.80 35.16 -14.86
C PRO A 518 -2.45 35.44 -15.53
N TYR A 519 -1.96 34.53 -16.37
CA TYR A 519 -0.69 34.72 -17.09
C TYR A 519 -0.74 35.93 -18.03
N ASN A 520 -1.83 36.08 -18.78
CA ASN A 520 -2.05 37.22 -19.67
C ASN A 520 -2.11 38.53 -18.88
N VAL A 521 -2.81 38.55 -17.74
CA VAL A 521 -2.89 39.72 -16.85
C VAL A 521 -1.53 40.07 -16.25
N ILE A 522 -0.76 39.08 -15.79
CA ILE A 522 0.59 39.29 -15.26
C ILE A 522 1.52 39.83 -16.35
N THR A 523 1.42 39.30 -17.57
CA THR A 523 2.23 39.75 -18.71
C THR A 523 1.90 41.20 -19.09
N ILE A 524 0.62 41.55 -19.15
CA ILE A 524 0.16 42.92 -19.44
C ILE A 524 0.57 43.89 -18.32
N THR A 525 0.39 43.52 -17.05
CA THR A 525 0.74 44.39 -15.92
C THR A 525 2.25 44.58 -15.82
N CYS A 526 3.03 43.51 -15.98
CA CYS A 526 4.50 43.56 -15.99
C CYS A 526 5.02 44.43 -17.15
N THR A 527 4.48 44.27 -18.37
CA THR A 527 4.85 45.12 -19.51
C THR A 527 4.47 46.58 -19.26
N MET A 528 3.29 46.86 -18.68
CA MET A 528 2.91 48.22 -18.30
C MET A 528 3.86 48.83 -17.27
N PHE A 529 4.20 48.08 -16.21
CA PHE A 529 5.15 48.53 -15.19
C PHE A 529 6.56 48.73 -15.75
N ALA A 530 7.03 47.83 -16.61
CA ALA A 530 8.33 47.95 -17.27
C ALA A 530 8.41 49.20 -18.14
N LEU A 531 7.36 49.51 -18.90
CA LEU A 531 7.28 50.74 -19.70
C LEU A 531 7.18 51.99 -18.82
N TYR A 532 6.39 51.95 -17.75
CA TYR A 532 6.25 53.05 -16.80
C TYR A 532 7.58 53.38 -16.13
N PHE A 533 8.18 52.41 -15.43
CA PHE A 533 9.45 52.61 -14.73
C PHE A 533 10.61 52.84 -15.70
N GLY A 534 10.63 52.16 -16.85
CA GLY A 534 11.62 52.41 -17.90
C GLY A 534 11.56 53.84 -18.43
N SER A 535 10.36 54.36 -18.69
CA SER A 535 10.17 55.76 -19.12
C SER A 535 10.56 56.76 -18.03
N LEU A 536 10.17 56.51 -16.78
CA LEU A 536 10.50 57.35 -15.63
C LEU A 536 12.01 57.42 -15.41
N LEU A 537 12.70 56.28 -15.39
CA LEU A 537 14.14 56.21 -15.24
C LEU A 537 14.87 56.89 -16.40
N ASN A 538 14.37 56.74 -17.63
CA ASN A 538 14.97 57.40 -18.80
C ASN A 538 14.82 58.93 -18.71
N VAL A 539 13.68 59.44 -18.24
CA VAL A 539 13.50 60.88 -17.98
C VAL A 539 14.46 61.34 -16.88
N LEU A 540 14.50 60.66 -15.74
CA LEU A 540 15.38 61.02 -14.61
C LEU A 540 16.87 61.00 -15.00
N GLN A 541 17.32 59.95 -15.69
CA GLN A 541 18.71 59.85 -16.16
C GLN A 541 19.04 60.91 -17.20
N ARG A 542 18.09 61.26 -18.07
CA ARG A 542 18.30 62.34 -19.05
C ARG A 542 18.41 63.69 -18.37
N HIS A 543 17.61 63.97 -17.34
CA HIS A 543 17.74 65.18 -16.53
C HIS A 543 19.12 65.24 -15.84
N VAL A 544 19.56 64.16 -15.20
CA VAL A 544 20.88 64.10 -14.55
C VAL A 544 22.02 64.26 -15.58
N ALA A 545 21.93 63.61 -16.73
CA ALA A 545 22.94 63.71 -17.80
C ALA A 545 22.98 65.11 -18.44
N GLU A 546 21.82 65.77 -18.61
CA GLU A 546 21.74 67.14 -19.10
C GLU A 546 22.27 68.14 -18.06
N GLU A 547 22.03 67.91 -16.77
CA GLU A 547 22.56 68.72 -15.67
C GLU A 547 24.08 68.55 -15.52
N GLU A 548 24.61 67.33 -15.65
CA GLU A 548 26.05 67.08 -15.78
C GLU A 548 26.67 67.81 -16.97
N ARG A 549 26.01 67.77 -18.14
CA ARG A 549 26.49 68.49 -19.33
C ARG A 549 26.46 70.00 -19.11
N PHE A 550 25.46 70.53 -18.39
CA PHE A 550 25.39 71.94 -18.05
C PHE A 550 26.47 72.35 -17.05
N LEU A 551 26.77 71.51 -16.05
CA LEU A 551 27.88 71.72 -15.12
C LEU A 551 29.23 71.64 -15.82
N LYS A 552 29.44 70.67 -16.72
CA LYS A 552 30.64 70.58 -17.59
C LYS A 552 30.76 71.79 -18.51
N ALA A 553 29.67 72.28 -19.09
CA ALA A 553 29.65 73.50 -19.90
C ALA A 553 29.91 74.77 -19.08
N LYS A 554 29.43 74.85 -17.84
CA LYS A 554 29.71 75.95 -16.90
C LYS A 554 31.17 75.93 -16.44
N ALA A 555 31.75 74.74 -16.21
CA ALA A 555 33.17 74.55 -15.94
C ALA A 555 34.05 74.97 -17.13
N ALA A 556 33.66 74.59 -18.36
CA ALA A 556 34.31 75.02 -19.61
C ALA A 556 34.20 76.54 -19.85
N LYS A 557 33.06 77.17 -19.49
CA LYS A 557 32.92 78.64 -19.51
C LYS A 557 33.79 79.34 -18.48
N LYS A 558 34.00 78.75 -17.29
CA LYS A 558 34.93 79.28 -16.26
C LYS A 558 36.39 79.19 -16.69
N THR A 559 36.77 78.23 -17.54
CA THR A 559 38.11 78.12 -18.15
C THR A 559 38.23 78.88 -19.48
N GLY A 560 37.19 79.62 -19.89
CA GLY A 560 37.07 80.23 -21.21
C GLY A 560 37.22 81.76 -21.24
N ARG A 561 38.31 82.32 -20.69
CA ARG A 561 38.80 83.66 -21.07
C ARG A 561 40.29 83.76 -21.35
N LEU A 562 41.07 82.70 -21.09
CA LEU A 562 42.52 82.69 -21.33
C LEU A 562 43.00 82.00 -22.62
N PRO A 563 42.36 80.96 -23.19
CA PRO A 563 42.91 80.34 -24.41
C PRO A 563 42.52 81.08 -25.71
N LEU A 564 41.46 81.90 -25.69
CA LEU A 564 40.96 82.61 -26.90
C LEU A 564 41.80 83.87 -27.24
N LEU A 565 42.50 84.44 -26.25
CA LEU A 565 43.44 85.55 -26.47
C LEU A 565 44.80 85.04 -26.95
N LEU A 566 45.23 83.87 -26.48
CA LEU A 566 46.47 83.21 -26.92
C LEU A 566 46.34 82.61 -28.34
N SER A 567 45.15 82.15 -28.75
CA SER A 567 44.91 81.67 -30.13
C SER A 567 44.78 82.80 -31.17
N LYS A 568 44.31 84.00 -30.77
CA LYS A 568 44.19 85.16 -31.68
C LYS A 568 45.52 85.89 -31.92
N LEU A 569 46.48 85.83 -30.99
CA LEU A 569 47.84 86.36 -31.18
C LEU A 569 48.72 85.38 -31.98
N SER A 570 48.57 84.07 -31.79
CA SER A 570 49.32 83.06 -32.54
C SER A 570 48.82 82.86 -33.99
N ALA A 571 47.53 83.09 -34.27
CA ALA A 571 46.97 82.98 -35.61
C ALA A 571 47.27 84.20 -36.53
N LYS A 572 47.70 85.34 -35.97
CA LYS A 572 48.11 86.53 -36.76
C LYS A 572 49.60 86.51 -37.17
N LEU A 573 50.37 85.55 -36.63
CA LEU A 573 51.80 85.33 -36.95
C LEU A 573 52.02 84.16 -37.93
N ARG A 574 50.99 83.37 -38.23
CA ARG A 574 51.10 82.17 -39.06
C ARG A 574 49.94 82.14 -40.06
N GLY A 575 50.04 82.96 -41.11
CA GLY A 575 48.98 83.17 -42.10
C GLY A 575 48.38 81.86 -42.63
N ARG A 576 47.12 81.58 -42.25
CA ARG A 576 46.22 80.61 -42.88
C ARG A 576 44.76 81.08 -42.76
N ARG A 577 43.96 80.70 -43.77
CA ARG A 577 42.57 81.08 -44.06
C ARG A 577 41.60 80.60 -42.97
N LEU A 578 40.63 81.44 -42.59
CA LEU A 578 39.55 81.17 -41.63
C LEU A 578 38.27 80.77 -42.41
N GLU A 579 37.74 79.57 -42.18
CA GLU A 579 36.36 79.20 -42.60
C GLU A 579 35.32 79.60 -41.54
N PRO A 580 34.08 79.95 -41.95
CA PRO A 580 33.08 80.51 -41.05
C PRO A 580 32.40 79.47 -40.15
N LEU A 581 32.14 79.92 -38.92
CA LEU A 581 31.51 79.24 -37.81
C LEU A 581 29.98 79.09 -38.03
N HIS A 582 29.46 77.87 -37.89
CA HIS A 582 28.03 77.58 -37.86
C HIS A 582 27.30 78.28 -36.69
N SER A 583 26.08 78.74 -36.97
CA SER A 583 25.11 79.36 -36.06
C SER A 583 24.66 78.42 -34.92
N PRO A 584 24.31 78.94 -33.72
CA PRO A 584 23.79 78.12 -32.62
C PRO A 584 22.32 77.72 -32.86
N PRO A 585 21.84 76.58 -32.34
CA PRO A 585 20.44 76.21 -32.47
C PRO A 585 19.57 77.03 -31.51
N SER A 586 18.42 77.44 -32.04
CA SER A 586 17.32 78.12 -31.35
C SER A 586 16.79 77.29 -30.17
N SER A 587 16.58 77.97 -29.05
CA SER A 587 15.90 77.48 -27.86
C SER A 587 14.47 76.99 -28.18
N SER A 588 14.24 75.68 -28.13
CA SER A 588 12.89 75.12 -28.11
C SER A 588 12.36 75.07 -26.67
N SER A 589 11.16 75.62 -26.51
CA SER A 589 10.36 75.72 -25.30
C SER A 589 10.31 74.45 -24.45
N PHE A 590 10.49 74.67 -23.15
CA PHE A 590 10.16 73.77 -22.05
C PHE A 590 8.74 73.19 -22.22
N ILE A 591 8.59 71.89 -21.98
CA ILE A 591 7.33 71.12 -21.95
C ILE A 591 6.76 70.77 -23.34
N ASN A 592 6.99 69.53 -23.77
CA ASN A 592 6.36 68.97 -24.96
C ASN A 592 4.87 68.72 -24.67
N SER A 593 3.99 69.64 -25.07
CA SER A 593 2.54 69.60 -24.85
C SER A 593 1.89 68.29 -25.33
N LYS A 594 2.48 67.63 -26.34
CA LYS A 594 2.05 66.31 -26.83
C LYS A 594 2.23 65.19 -25.80
N LEU A 595 3.18 65.31 -24.87
CA LEU A 595 3.43 64.29 -23.85
C LEU A 595 2.43 64.42 -22.70
N VAL A 596 2.16 65.65 -22.26
CA VAL A 596 1.15 65.95 -21.22
C VAL A 596 -0.25 65.54 -21.70
N LEU A 597 -0.59 65.82 -22.96
CA LEU A 597 -1.87 65.41 -23.54
C LEU A 597 -2.04 63.87 -23.55
N LYS A 598 -0.97 63.12 -23.85
CA LYS A 598 -1.00 61.65 -23.82
C LYS A 598 -1.18 61.10 -22.41
N VAL A 599 -0.53 61.70 -21.41
CA VAL A 599 -0.68 61.28 -20.01
C VAL A 599 -2.11 61.52 -19.51
N ILE A 600 -2.70 62.68 -19.83
CA ILE A 600 -4.09 62.99 -19.45
C ILE A 600 -5.07 62.05 -20.15
N LEU A 601 -4.84 61.72 -21.43
CA LEU A 601 -5.71 60.84 -22.19
C LEU A 601 -5.66 59.39 -21.66
N VAL A 602 -4.48 58.90 -21.27
CA VAL A 602 -4.33 57.58 -20.64
C VAL A 602 -4.95 57.56 -19.24
N ALA A 603 -4.79 58.62 -18.45
CA ALA A 603 -5.43 58.74 -17.14
C ALA A 603 -6.97 58.78 -17.25
N GLY A 604 -7.50 59.49 -18.24
CA GLY A 604 -8.95 59.53 -18.51
C GLY A 604 -9.52 58.19 -18.93
N LEU A 605 -8.80 57.43 -19.77
CA LEU A 605 -9.19 56.07 -20.16
C LEU A 605 -9.15 55.10 -18.97
N ALA A 606 -8.16 55.21 -18.08
CA ALA A 606 -8.08 54.38 -16.88
C ALA A 606 -9.24 54.64 -15.90
N VAL A 607 -9.60 55.92 -15.69
CA VAL A 607 -10.75 56.30 -14.85
C VAL A 607 -12.07 55.84 -15.48
N GLY A 608 -12.21 56.00 -16.80
CA GLY A 608 -13.39 55.50 -17.53
C GLY A 608 -13.53 53.98 -17.45
N TRP A 609 -12.41 53.24 -17.57
CA TRP A 609 -12.42 51.79 -17.43
C TRP A 609 -12.82 51.34 -16.02
N GLN A 610 -12.33 52.03 -14.99
CA GLN A 610 -12.66 51.71 -13.61
C GLN A 610 -14.13 52.03 -13.26
N PHE A 611 -14.74 53.02 -13.92
CA PHE A 611 -16.14 53.40 -13.69
C PHE A 611 -17.15 52.50 -14.44
N PHE A 612 -16.73 51.86 -15.54
CA PHE A 612 -17.62 51.00 -16.34
C PHE A 612 -17.47 49.49 -16.04
N PHE A 613 -16.39 49.07 -15.38
CA PHE A 613 -16.08 47.65 -15.11
C PHE A 613 -15.85 47.31 -13.63
N SER A 614 -16.09 48.24 -12.69
CA SER A 614 -16.49 47.93 -11.31
C SER A 614 -18.00 48.09 -11.19
#